data_AF-A0A7C4MUI6-F1
#
_entry.id   AF-A0A7C4MUI6-F1
#
_cell.length_a   1.000
_cell.length_b   1.000
_cell.length_c   1.000
_cell.angle_alpha   90.00
_cell.angle_beta   90.00
_cell.angle_gamma   90.00
#
_symmetry.space_group_name_H-M   'P 1'
#
loop_
_entity.id
_entity.type
_entity.pdbx_description
1 polymer ?
#
loop_
_entity_poly.entity_id
_entity_poly.type
_entity_poly.pdbx_seq_one_letter_code
_entity_poly.pdbx_strand_id
1 'polypeptide(L)'
;MMKFFSTCFLITLICLCSVAAEAQTYDFMTLERPASEYISPYDLSGNVIVGEFGDANVQHGFLYDGINWDTLDYPDAVRTAAYGIDGETIVGYFMSPDDRIRGFLYDGVNWDALDYPGAADTFAHGIDGQKIVGAYYDQNYKAHGFVYDGANNSFSPLDYPGAADTFAHGIDAGKIVGVFFDEGGNPRGFQATPRSEQTIIIDGCDSGVKNVLLVNGSLMSDLISQCAANPKYHWKYVMCVVGLTNSWKKAGLISDKEKFAIQRCAARANIPYSPYKKTCGKYEWCKKLKKWWENYKNR
;
A
#
# COMPACT_ATOMS: atom_id res chain seq x y z
N MET A 1 69.49 44.13 29.03
CA MET A 1 68.22 43.67 29.62
C MET A 1 67.30 43.22 28.50
N MET A 2 67.31 41.93 28.20
CA MET A 2 66.61 41.32 27.05
C MET A 2 65.52 40.42 27.65
N LYS A 3 64.25 40.80 27.52
CA LYS A 3 63.11 40.07 28.12
C LYS A 3 62.58 39.06 27.11
N PHE A 4 62.61 37.79 27.51
CA PHE A 4 62.05 36.64 26.79
C PHE A 4 60.52 36.78 26.65
N PHE A 5 60.00 36.58 25.44
CA PHE A 5 58.58 36.31 25.21
C PHE A 5 58.32 34.82 25.47
N SER A 6 57.56 34.51 26.53
CA SER A 6 57.06 33.16 26.81
C SER A 6 55.63 33.06 26.27
N THR A 7 55.48 32.44 25.11
CA THR A 7 54.17 32.07 24.56
C THR A 7 53.63 30.87 25.34
N CYS A 8 52.63 31.14 26.18
CA CYS A 8 51.88 30.12 26.91
C CYS A 8 50.89 29.45 25.93
N PHE A 9 51.17 28.20 25.54
CA PHE A 9 50.24 27.39 24.76
C PHE A 9 49.07 26.97 25.67
N LEU A 10 47.91 27.61 25.51
CA LEU A 10 46.67 27.17 26.12
C LEU A 10 46.20 25.90 25.37
N ILE A 11 46.45 24.73 25.94
CA ILE A 11 45.82 23.48 25.48
C ILE A 11 44.38 23.54 25.98
N THR A 12 43.45 23.99 25.13
CA THR A 12 42.02 23.77 25.33
C THR A 12 41.75 22.28 25.24
N LEU A 13 41.65 21.63 26.40
CA LEU A 13 41.10 20.29 26.55
C LEU A 13 39.62 20.36 26.10
N ILE A 14 39.34 20.01 24.85
CA ILE A 14 37.97 19.79 24.39
C ILE A 14 37.50 18.53 25.11
N CYS A 15 36.79 18.73 26.22
CA CYS A 15 36.03 17.68 26.87
C CYS A 15 34.93 17.27 25.89
N LEU A 16 35.18 16.21 25.12
CA LEU A 16 34.15 15.49 24.41
C LEU A 16 33.25 14.85 25.48
N CYS A 17 32.27 15.61 25.96
CA CYS A 17 31.12 15.04 26.65
C CYS A 17 30.39 14.17 25.63
N SER A 18 30.74 12.89 25.59
CA SER A 18 29.87 11.86 25.04
C SER A 18 28.61 11.85 25.89
N VAL A 19 27.53 12.42 25.36
CA VAL A 19 26.20 12.21 25.95
C VAL A 19 25.90 10.73 25.73
N ALA A 20 25.95 9.94 26.79
CA ALA A 20 25.40 8.59 26.74
C ALA A 20 23.89 8.76 26.52
N ALA A 21 23.35 8.20 25.44
CA ALA A 21 21.91 8.13 25.27
C ALA A 21 21.36 7.27 26.42
N GLU A 22 20.54 7.86 27.29
CA GLU A 22 19.84 7.09 28.32
C GLU A 22 18.84 6.16 27.63
N ALA A 23 18.86 4.89 28.03
CA ALA A 23 17.88 3.92 27.52
C ALA A 23 16.50 4.33 28.01
N GLN A 24 15.55 4.45 27.09
CA GLN A 24 14.16 4.70 27.43
C GLN A 24 13.62 3.52 28.25
N THR A 25 13.16 3.81 29.46
CA THR A 25 12.47 2.84 30.32
C THR A 25 10.97 2.91 30.05
N TYR A 26 10.29 1.77 30.18
CA TYR A 26 8.85 1.65 29.97
C TYR A 26 8.21 1.12 31.23
N ASP A 27 7.11 1.74 31.62
CA ASP A 27 6.21 1.21 32.64
C ASP A 27 5.17 0.32 31.95
N PHE A 28 4.96 -0.88 32.49
CA PHE A 28 4.00 -1.85 31.95
C PHE A 28 2.74 -1.84 32.79
N MET A 29 1.59 -1.87 32.13
CA MET A 29 0.27 -2.04 32.74
C MET A 29 -0.39 -3.28 32.17
N THR A 30 -0.92 -4.13 33.05
CA THR A 30 -1.77 -5.25 32.63
C THR A 30 -3.18 -4.73 32.37
N LEU A 31 -3.75 -5.06 31.21
CA LEU A 31 -5.16 -4.82 30.92
C LEU A 31 -5.99 -5.99 31.47
N GLU A 32 -6.88 -5.70 32.42
CA GLU A 32 -7.77 -6.69 33.02
C GLU A 32 -9.20 -6.20 32.96
N ARG A 33 -10.05 -6.96 32.26
CA ARG A 33 -11.50 -6.75 32.21
C ARG A 33 -12.18 -7.89 32.99
N PRO A 34 -13.04 -7.59 33.98
CA PRO A 34 -13.75 -8.64 34.71
C PRO A 34 -14.55 -9.55 33.78
N ALA A 35 -14.51 -10.86 34.05
CA ALA A 35 -15.21 -11.93 33.32
C ALA A 35 -14.72 -12.24 31.89
N SER A 36 -13.72 -11.53 31.34
CA SER A 36 -13.09 -11.93 30.07
C SER A 36 -12.16 -13.13 30.25
N GLU A 37 -12.30 -14.15 29.40
CA GLU A 37 -11.38 -15.29 29.30
C GLU A 37 -10.05 -14.90 28.65
N TYR A 38 -10.10 -13.95 27.72
CA TYR A 38 -8.93 -13.36 27.08
C TYR A 38 -9.19 -11.92 26.69
N ILE A 39 -8.12 -11.16 26.50
CA ILE A 39 -8.13 -9.81 25.96
C ILE A 39 -6.99 -9.64 24.97
N SER A 40 -7.25 -9.02 23.83
CA SER A 40 -6.27 -8.73 22.79
C SER A 40 -6.44 -7.30 22.29
N PRO A 41 -5.65 -6.34 22.81
CA PRO A 41 -5.59 -4.99 22.25
C PRO A 41 -4.91 -5.03 20.87
N TYR A 42 -5.47 -4.31 19.91
CA TYR A 42 -4.94 -4.25 18.54
C TYR A 42 -4.40 -2.87 18.17
N ASP A 43 -5.06 -1.80 18.60
CA ASP A 43 -4.67 -0.44 18.21
C ASP A 43 -4.98 0.61 19.30
N LEU A 44 -4.34 1.78 19.17
CA LEU A 44 -4.40 2.89 20.13
C LEU A 44 -4.44 4.24 19.41
N SER A 45 -5.42 5.09 19.75
CA SER A 45 -5.41 6.50 19.37
C SER A 45 -5.45 7.39 20.61
N GLY A 46 -4.35 8.13 20.84
CA GLY A 46 -4.16 8.88 22.08
C GLY A 46 -4.09 7.95 23.30
N ASN A 47 -5.12 7.98 24.15
CA ASN A 47 -5.27 7.09 25.31
C ASN A 47 -6.32 5.99 25.12
N VAL A 48 -6.99 5.97 23.96
CA VAL A 48 -8.09 5.05 23.69
C VAL A 48 -7.55 3.80 23.00
N ILE A 49 -7.68 2.65 23.67
CA ILE A 49 -7.28 1.34 23.16
C ILE A 49 -8.51 0.63 22.62
N VAL A 50 -8.38 0.01 21.44
CA VAL A 50 -9.38 -0.89 20.89
C VAL A 50 -8.82 -2.29 20.72
N GLY A 51 -9.71 -3.27 20.72
CA GLY A 51 -9.33 -4.65 20.51
C GLY A 51 -10.52 -5.59 20.56
N GLU A 52 -10.23 -6.82 20.92
CA GLU A 52 -11.24 -7.83 21.22
C GLU A 52 -11.04 -8.46 22.59
N PHE A 53 -12.13 -8.99 23.13
CA PHE A 53 -12.12 -9.86 24.29
C PHE A 53 -13.14 -10.98 24.08
N GLY A 54 -12.96 -12.08 24.80
CA GLY A 54 -13.93 -13.17 24.80
C GLY A 54 -14.47 -13.45 26.17
N ASP A 55 -15.77 -13.74 26.25
CA ASP A 55 -16.39 -14.37 27.42
C ASP A 55 -17.42 -15.40 26.96
N ALA A 56 -17.56 -16.50 27.72
CA ALA A 56 -18.58 -17.54 27.47
C ALA A 56 -18.66 -18.07 26.02
N ASN A 57 -17.51 -18.15 25.31
CA ASN A 57 -17.37 -18.49 23.89
C ASN A 57 -17.93 -17.47 22.88
N VAL A 58 -18.22 -16.23 23.29
CA VAL A 58 -18.57 -15.11 22.42
C VAL A 58 -17.38 -14.16 22.32
N GLN A 59 -17.17 -13.62 21.11
CA GLN A 59 -16.09 -12.69 20.81
C GLN A 59 -16.69 -11.30 20.60
N HIS A 60 -16.17 -10.33 21.35
CA HIS A 60 -16.67 -8.97 21.41
C HIS A 60 -15.55 -7.97 21.10
N GLY A 61 -15.91 -6.83 20.51
CA GLY A 61 -14.99 -5.69 20.44
C GLY A 61 -14.96 -4.95 21.77
N PHE A 62 -13.87 -4.27 22.09
CA PHE A 62 -13.85 -3.32 23.20
C PHE A 62 -13.25 -1.97 22.83
N LEU A 63 -13.62 -0.98 23.62
CA LEU A 63 -12.97 0.33 23.72
C LEU A 63 -12.60 0.56 25.18
N TYR A 64 -11.37 1.03 25.41
CA TYR A 64 -10.87 1.38 26.74
C TYR A 64 -10.19 2.75 26.72
N ASP A 65 -10.71 3.73 27.48
CA ASP A 65 -10.22 5.12 27.51
C ASP A 65 -9.17 5.39 28.61
N GLY A 66 -8.70 4.33 29.29
CA GLY A 66 -7.84 4.41 30.47
C GLY A 66 -8.59 4.36 31.81
N ILE A 67 -9.92 4.46 31.78
CA ILE A 67 -10.78 4.45 32.97
C ILE A 67 -11.97 3.51 32.75
N ASN A 68 -12.70 3.69 31.66
CA ASN A 68 -13.95 3.01 31.32
C ASN A 68 -13.71 1.95 30.25
N TRP A 69 -14.43 0.84 30.40
CA TRP A 69 -14.49 -0.24 29.43
C TRP A 69 -15.85 -0.25 28.77
N ASP A 70 -15.87 -0.10 27.45
CA ASP A 70 -17.08 -0.23 26.65
C ASP A 70 -17.01 -1.51 25.82
N THR A 71 -18.17 -2.17 25.68
CA THR A 71 -18.33 -3.29 24.75
C THR A 71 -18.77 -2.74 23.41
N LEU A 72 -18.00 -3.08 22.38
CA LEU A 72 -18.29 -2.72 21.01
C LEU A 72 -18.79 -3.97 20.28
N ASP A 73 -20.11 -4.10 20.24
CA ASP A 73 -20.78 -5.13 19.45
C ASP A 73 -21.55 -4.48 18.31
N TYR A 74 -21.21 -4.89 17.08
CA TYR A 74 -21.98 -4.52 15.91
C TYR A 74 -23.42 -5.05 16.06
N PRO A 75 -24.46 -4.26 15.76
CA PRO A 75 -25.85 -4.70 15.91
C PRO A 75 -26.15 -6.02 15.16
N ASP A 76 -26.76 -6.98 15.86
CA ASP A 76 -27.12 -8.31 15.36
C ASP A 76 -25.94 -9.21 14.91
N ALA A 77 -24.69 -8.83 15.23
CA ALA A 77 -23.53 -9.65 14.92
C ALA A 77 -23.36 -10.84 15.90
N VAL A 78 -22.82 -11.94 15.38
CA VAL A 78 -22.42 -13.11 16.16
C VAL A 78 -21.07 -12.88 16.85
N ARG A 79 -20.20 -12.09 16.22
CA ARG A 79 -18.86 -11.72 16.70
C ARG A 79 -18.52 -10.31 16.22
N THR A 80 -17.80 -9.56 17.05
CA THR A 80 -17.23 -8.27 16.67
C THR A 80 -15.78 -8.21 17.11
N ALA A 81 -14.90 -7.64 16.29
CA ALA A 81 -13.53 -7.34 16.68
C ALA A 81 -13.10 -5.98 16.10
N ALA A 82 -12.59 -5.10 16.96
CA ALA A 82 -12.09 -3.79 16.58
C ALA A 82 -10.58 -3.85 16.37
N TYR A 83 -10.11 -3.57 15.15
CA TYR A 83 -8.71 -3.76 14.77
C TYR A 83 -7.93 -2.47 14.58
N GLY A 84 -8.60 -1.36 14.22
CA GLY A 84 -7.95 -0.07 14.01
C GLY A 84 -8.75 1.09 14.57
N ILE A 85 -8.06 2.14 15.01
CA ILE A 85 -8.67 3.38 15.52
C ILE A 85 -7.89 4.62 15.07
N ASP A 86 -8.62 5.65 14.62
CA ASP A 86 -8.08 6.99 14.41
C ASP A 86 -9.04 8.06 14.94
N GLY A 87 -8.61 8.76 15.99
CA GLY A 87 -9.48 9.64 16.77
C GLY A 87 -10.61 8.86 17.42
N GLU A 88 -11.85 9.17 17.04
CA GLU A 88 -13.06 8.47 17.51
C GLU A 88 -13.54 7.39 16.53
N THR A 89 -12.90 7.28 15.36
CA THR A 89 -13.32 6.37 14.30
C THR A 89 -12.65 5.02 14.45
N ILE A 90 -13.44 3.95 14.45
CA ILE A 90 -12.99 2.58 14.69
C ILE A 90 -13.34 1.71 13.50
N VAL A 91 -12.41 0.85 13.10
CA VAL A 91 -12.61 -0.14 12.04
C VAL A 91 -12.30 -1.54 12.54
N GLY A 92 -12.91 -2.52 11.91
CA GLY A 92 -12.71 -3.91 12.25
C GLY A 92 -13.57 -4.81 11.39
N TYR A 93 -13.95 -5.95 11.94
CA TYR A 93 -14.91 -6.83 11.30
C TYR A 93 -15.96 -7.31 12.27
N PHE A 94 -17.08 -7.72 11.70
CA PHE A 94 -18.12 -8.45 12.39
C PHE A 94 -18.54 -9.67 11.58
N MET A 95 -19.05 -10.69 12.27
CA MET A 95 -19.64 -11.87 11.67
C MET A 95 -21.15 -11.75 11.73
N SER A 96 -21.82 -11.69 10.57
CA SER A 96 -23.28 -11.69 10.52
C SER A 96 -23.86 -13.10 10.76
N PRO A 97 -25.16 -13.24 11.09
CA PRO A 97 -25.79 -14.54 11.33
C PRO A 97 -25.82 -15.50 10.13
N ASP A 98 -25.44 -15.04 8.95
CA ASP A 98 -25.23 -15.85 7.73
C ASP A 98 -23.80 -16.40 7.61
N ASP A 99 -23.02 -16.36 8.70
CA ASP A 99 -21.60 -16.75 8.81
C ASP A 99 -20.64 -15.96 7.91
N ARG A 100 -21.09 -14.84 7.32
CA ARG A 100 -20.26 -13.98 6.50
C ARG A 100 -19.49 -12.97 7.35
N ILE A 101 -18.21 -12.78 7.04
CA ILE A 101 -17.39 -11.77 7.71
C ILE A 101 -17.38 -10.49 6.89
N ARG A 102 -17.72 -9.38 7.53
CA ARG A 102 -17.86 -8.06 6.91
C ARG A 102 -17.01 -7.05 7.67
N GLY A 103 -16.45 -6.08 6.95
CA GLY A 103 -15.78 -4.96 7.59
C GLY A 103 -16.82 -4.05 8.24
N PHE A 104 -16.42 -3.26 9.23
CA PHE A 104 -17.23 -2.14 9.70
C PHE A 104 -16.41 -0.86 9.83
N LEU A 105 -17.14 0.25 9.84
CA LEU A 105 -16.72 1.56 10.27
C LEU A 105 -17.68 2.01 11.38
N TYR A 106 -17.12 2.48 12.50
CA TYR A 106 -17.88 3.05 13.62
C TYR A 106 -17.37 4.46 13.89
N ASP A 107 -18.24 5.46 13.81
CA ASP A 107 -17.89 6.89 13.97
C ASP A 107 -18.05 7.40 15.42
N GLY A 108 -18.26 6.50 16.39
CA GLY A 108 -18.61 6.83 17.77
C GLY A 108 -20.12 6.85 18.03
N VAL A 109 -20.95 6.81 16.98
CA VAL A 109 -22.43 6.84 17.08
C VAL A 109 -23.09 5.84 16.14
N ASN A 110 -22.67 5.80 14.89
CA ASN A 110 -23.25 5.05 13.79
C ASN A 110 -22.31 3.92 13.36
N TRP A 111 -22.92 2.81 12.94
CA TRP A 111 -22.24 1.67 12.36
C TRP A 111 -22.52 1.61 10.86
N ASP A 112 -21.46 1.54 10.06
CA ASP A 112 -21.53 1.29 8.63
C ASP A 112 -20.84 -0.04 8.31
N ALA A 113 -21.53 -0.89 7.55
CA ALA A 113 -20.91 -2.10 7.00
C ALA A 113 -20.01 -1.74 5.81
N LEU A 114 -18.78 -2.25 5.83
CA LEU A 114 -17.80 -2.15 4.76
C LEU A 114 -17.68 -3.49 4.05
N ASP A 115 -18.52 -3.68 3.03
CA ASP A 115 -18.51 -4.86 2.16
C ASP A 115 -17.74 -4.55 0.87
N TYR A 116 -16.60 -5.21 0.65
CA TYR A 116 -15.92 -5.13 -0.65
C TYR A 116 -16.83 -5.74 -1.74
N PRO A 117 -17.11 -5.03 -2.85
CA PRO A 117 -18.04 -5.52 -3.87
C PRO A 117 -17.63 -6.87 -4.47
N GLY A 118 -18.50 -7.88 -4.29
CA GLY A 118 -18.30 -9.23 -4.82
C GLY A 118 -17.38 -10.14 -4.00
N ALA A 119 -16.85 -9.66 -2.87
CA ALA A 119 -16.05 -10.47 -1.96
C ALA A 119 -16.90 -11.48 -1.17
N ALA A 120 -16.31 -12.64 -0.87
CA ALA A 120 -16.86 -13.59 0.10
C ALA A 120 -16.83 -12.96 1.50
N ASP A 121 -15.64 -12.55 1.95
CA ASP A 121 -15.43 -11.92 3.26
C ASP A 121 -14.63 -10.61 3.11
N THR A 122 -14.84 -9.66 4.02
CA THR A 122 -14.09 -8.40 4.10
C THR A 122 -13.63 -8.14 5.53
N PHE A 123 -12.35 -7.81 5.69
CA PHE A 123 -11.72 -7.48 6.96
C PHE A 123 -11.09 -6.10 6.86
N ALA A 124 -11.56 -5.13 7.63
CA ALA A 124 -10.87 -3.85 7.80
C ALA A 124 -9.86 -3.96 8.94
N HIS A 125 -8.61 -3.57 8.69
CA HIS A 125 -7.50 -3.77 9.63
C HIS A 125 -6.95 -2.45 10.17
N GLY A 126 -6.74 -1.45 9.31
CA GLY A 126 -6.11 -0.18 9.70
C GLY A 126 -6.82 1.03 9.11
N ILE A 127 -6.71 2.18 9.78
CA ILE A 127 -7.34 3.43 9.41
C ILE A 127 -6.37 4.62 9.57
N ASP A 128 -6.43 5.58 8.65
CA ASP A 128 -5.73 6.88 8.69
C ASP A 128 -6.64 7.94 8.06
N GLY A 129 -7.28 8.74 8.91
CA GLY A 129 -8.35 9.67 8.56
C GLY A 129 -9.53 8.96 7.90
N GLN A 130 -9.75 9.24 6.61
CA GLN A 130 -10.83 8.63 5.82
C GLN A 130 -10.37 7.42 5.00
N LYS A 131 -9.11 6.99 5.16
CA LYS A 131 -8.54 5.86 4.42
C LYS A 131 -8.53 4.64 5.31
N ILE A 132 -9.06 3.54 4.80
CA ILE A 132 -9.11 2.27 5.50
C ILE A 132 -8.39 1.23 4.65
N VAL A 133 -7.60 0.38 5.27
CA VAL A 133 -6.92 -0.73 4.60
C VAL A 133 -7.28 -2.04 5.25
N GLY A 134 -7.20 -3.11 4.47
CA GLY A 134 -7.53 -4.42 4.95
C GLY A 134 -7.36 -5.48 3.88
N ALA A 135 -8.07 -6.60 4.06
CA ALA A 135 -8.10 -7.69 3.11
C ALA A 135 -9.53 -8.14 2.83
N TYR A 136 -9.75 -8.65 1.62
CA TYR A 136 -10.99 -9.33 1.26
C TYR A 136 -10.67 -10.69 0.64
N TYR A 137 -11.58 -11.64 0.82
CA TYR A 137 -11.51 -12.93 0.15
C TYR A 137 -12.39 -12.91 -1.09
N ASP A 138 -11.86 -13.35 -2.23
CA ASP A 138 -12.67 -13.58 -3.42
C ASP A 138 -13.54 -14.85 -3.28
N GLN A 139 -14.34 -15.16 -4.29
CA GLN A 139 -15.20 -16.36 -4.29
C GLN A 139 -14.41 -17.69 -4.34
N ASN A 140 -13.10 -17.64 -4.61
CA ASN A 140 -12.20 -18.79 -4.56
C ASN A 140 -11.40 -18.84 -3.26
N TYR A 141 -11.71 -17.98 -2.28
CA TYR A 141 -10.98 -17.81 -1.03
C TYR A 141 -9.51 -17.44 -1.20
N LYS A 142 -9.18 -16.68 -2.26
CA LYS A 142 -7.91 -15.98 -2.37
C LYS A 142 -7.98 -14.64 -1.64
N ALA A 143 -6.98 -14.32 -0.82
CA ALA A 143 -6.93 -13.05 -0.11
C ALA A 143 -6.29 -11.94 -0.96
N HIS A 144 -6.96 -10.81 -1.00
CA HIS A 144 -6.56 -9.60 -1.70
C HIS A 144 -6.50 -8.43 -0.73
N GLY A 145 -5.48 -7.57 -0.88
CA GLY A 145 -5.42 -6.33 -0.12
C GLY A 145 -6.41 -5.32 -0.69
N PHE A 146 -6.87 -4.36 0.12
CA PHE A 146 -7.62 -3.21 -0.40
C PHE A 146 -7.25 -1.90 0.31
N VAL A 147 -7.58 -0.81 -0.38
CA VAL A 147 -7.68 0.55 0.17
C VAL A 147 -9.09 1.04 -0.07
N TYR A 148 -9.77 1.46 0.97
CA TYR A 148 -11.06 2.14 0.92
C TYR A 148 -10.86 3.64 1.12
N ASP A 149 -11.53 4.43 0.27
CA ASP A 149 -11.55 5.89 0.32
C ASP A 149 -12.92 6.38 0.78
N GLY A 150 -13.04 6.74 2.06
CA GLY A 150 -14.28 7.26 2.64
C GLY A 150 -14.76 8.55 2.01
N ALA A 151 -13.87 9.38 1.46
CA ALA A 151 -14.25 10.63 0.80
C ALA A 151 -15.04 10.39 -0.50
N ASN A 152 -14.82 9.25 -1.15
CA ASN A 152 -15.47 8.87 -2.42
C ASN A 152 -16.32 7.60 -2.31
N ASN A 153 -16.41 7.00 -1.11
CA ASN A 153 -17.02 5.70 -0.85
C ASN A 153 -16.61 4.63 -1.87
N SER A 154 -15.30 4.45 -2.05
CA SER A 154 -14.76 3.60 -3.13
C SER A 154 -13.63 2.69 -2.65
N PHE A 155 -13.68 1.42 -3.06
CA PHE A 155 -12.60 0.46 -2.87
C PHE A 155 -11.62 0.45 -4.05
N SER A 156 -10.35 0.24 -3.75
CA SER A 156 -9.28 -0.04 -4.71
C SER A 156 -8.51 -1.28 -4.25
N PRO A 157 -8.35 -2.32 -5.08
CA PRO A 157 -7.49 -3.45 -4.75
C PRO A 157 -6.03 -3.01 -4.55
N LEU A 158 -5.35 -3.70 -3.64
CA LEU A 158 -3.95 -3.51 -3.26
C LEU A 158 -3.26 -4.87 -3.21
N ASP A 159 -3.08 -5.49 -4.37
CA ASP A 159 -2.39 -6.77 -4.47
C ASP A 159 -0.89 -6.57 -4.64
N TYR A 160 -0.11 -7.36 -3.91
CA TYR A 160 1.32 -7.46 -4.18
C TYR A 160 1.53 -8.18 -5.52
N PRO A 161 2.31 -7.63 -6.47
CA PRO A 161 2.48 -8.23 -7.79
C PRO A 161 3.03 -9.66 -7.73
N GLY A 162 2.26 -10.61 -8.26
CA GLY A 162 2.64 -12.03 -8.31
C GLY A 162 2.46 -12.79 -6.99
N ALA A 163 1.84 -12.19 -5.98
CA ALA A 163 1.56 -12.89 -4.73
C ALA A 163 0.36 -13.85 -4.84
N ALA A 164 0.44 -14.94 -4.08
CA ALA A 164 -0.67 -15.86 -3.85
C ALA A 164 -1.75 -15.21 -2.99
N ASP A 165 -1.35 -14.47 -1.95
CA ASP A 165 -2.26 -13.74 -1.06
C ASP A 165 -1.64 -12.42 -0.66
N THR A 166 -2.46 -11.38 -0.46
CA THR A 166 -2.02 -10.08 0.04
C THR A 166 -2.93 -9.61 1.18
N PHE A 167 -2.32 -9.23 2.30
CA PHE A 167 -3.01 -8.67 3.46
C PHE A 167 -2.41 -7.31 3.80
N ALA A 168 -3.22 -6.24 3.72
CA ALA A 168 -2.83 -4.94 4.25
C ALA A 168 -3.21 -4.87 5.73
N HIS A 169 -2.27 -4.45 6.60
CA HIS A 169 -2.48 -4.44 8.05
C HIS A 169 -2.54 -3.03 8.62
N GLY A 170 -1.66 -2.13 8.20
CA GLY A 170 -1.58 -0.78 8.77
C GLY A 170 -1.42 0.28 7.69
N ILE A 171 -1.88 1.49 7.98
CA ILE A 171 -1.74 2.67 7.14
C ILE A 171 -1.33 3.88 8.00
N ASP A 172 -0.40 4.69 7.51
CA ASP A 172 0.00 5.96 8.14
C ASP A 172 0.53 6.93 7.08
N ALA A 173 0.02 8.16 7.08
CA ALA A 173 0.31 9.19 6.08
C ALA A 173 0.24 8.65 4.65
N GLY A 174 -0.78 7.81 4.39
CA GLY A 174 -1.00 7.12 3.12
C GLY A 174 -0.05 5.96 2.80
N LYS A 175 1.01 5.70 3.57
CA LYS A 175 1.86 4.51 3.40
C LYS A 175 1.20 3.31 4.04
N ILE A 176 1.27 2.16 3.39
CA ILE A 176 0.56 0.96 3.82
C ILE A 176 1.59 -0.13 4.06
N VAL A 177 1.43 -0.88 5.15
CA VAL A 177 2.26 -2.05 5.46
C VAL A 177 1.39 -3.29 5.54
N GLY A 178 1.99 -4.44 5.25
CA GLY A 178 1.27 -5.69 5.24
C GLY A 178 2.15 -6.91 5.00
N VAL A 179 1.50 -8.05 4.79
CA VAL A 179 2.12 -9.32 4.47
C VAL A 179 1.59 -9.84 3.15
N PHE A 180 2.45 -10.45 2.36
CA PHE A 180 2.07 -11.21 1.17
C PHE A 180 2.69 -12.60 1.21
N PHE A 181 2.06 -13.53 0.50
CA PHE A 181 2.57 -14.90 0.33
C PHE A 181 3.18 -15.03 -1.07
N ASP A 182 4.46 -15.43 -1.12
CA ASP A 182 5.12 -15.72 -2.40
C ASP A 182 4.56 -17.00 -3.05
N GLU A 183 4.99 -17.31 -4.29
CA GLU A 183 4.55 -18.53 -4.99
C GLU A 183 4.85 -19.83 -4.22
N GLY A 184 5.78 -19.80 -3.26
CA GLY A 184 6.10 -20.92 -2.39
C GLY A 184 5.25 -20.97 -1.10
N GLY A 185 4.30 -20.06 -0.93
CA GLY A 185 3.48 -19.93 0.27
C GLY A 185 4.23 -19.36 1.48
N ASN A 186 5.38 -18.69 1.28
CA ASN A 186 6.13 -18.11 2.39
C ASN A 186 5.66 -16.67 2.65
N PRO A 187 5.35 -16.31 3.90
CA PRO A 187 4.95 -14.94 4.25
C PRO A 187 6.14 -13.99 4.18
N ARG A 188 5.92 -12.81 3.59
CA ARG A 188 6.90 -11.72 3.50
C ARG A 188 6.21 -10.38 3.77
N GLY A 189 6.92 -9.46 4.41
CA GLY A 189 6.42 -8.11 4.63
C GLY A 189 6.52 -7.24 3.37
N PHE A 190 5.60 -6.29 3.23
CA PHE A 190 5.70 -5.22 2.23
C PHE A 190 5.41 -3.85 2.85
N GLN A 191 5.94 -2.80 2.21
CA GLN A 191 5.48 -1.42 2.37
C GLN A 191 5.05 -0.92 0.98
N ALA A 192 3.79 -0.53 0.86
CA ALA A 192 3.24 0.15 -0.30
C ALA A 192 3.20 1.67 -0.05
N THR A 193 3.57 2.44 -1.05
CA THR A 193 3.41 3.90 -1.05
C THR A 193 2.52 4.27 -2.22
N PRO A 194 1.50 5.12 -2.03
CA PRO A 194 0.66 5.59 -3.11
C PRO A 194 1.57 6.21 -4.17
N ARG A 195 1.53 5.66 -5.38
CA ARG A 195 2.25 6.31 -6.47
C ARG A 195 1.54 7.64 -6.73
N SER A 196 2.26 8.74 -6.56
CA SER A 196 1.80 10.09 -6.94
C SER A 196 1.58 10.22 -8.45
N GLU A 197 1.90 9.18 -9.21
CA GLU A 197 1.72 9.10 -10.65
C GLU A 197 0.24 8.99 -11.01
N GLN A 198 -0.41 10.15 -11.08
CA GLN A 198 -1.69 10.31 -11.78
C GLN A 198 -1.55 9.87 -13.25
N THR A 199 -0.33 9.89 -13.79
CA THR A 199 -0.01 9.56 -15.18
C THR A 199 1.04 8.46 -15.29
N ILE A 200 1.05 7.71 -16.38
CA ILE A 200 2.03 6.63 -16.61
C ILE A 200 3.41 7.25 -16.90
N ILE A 201 4.39 7.02 -16.02
CA ILE A 201 5.80 7.39 -16.22
C ILE A 201 6.63 6.15 -16.58
N ILE A 202 7.50 6.28 -17.59
CA ILE A 202 8.40 5.20 -18.04
C ILE A 202 9.82 5.75 -18.14
N ASP A 203 10.73 5.28 -17.28
CA ASP A 203 12.15 5.69 -17.26
C ASP A 203 12.31 7.22 -17.27
N GLY A 204 11.54 7.91 -16.41
CA GLY A 204 11.50 9.37 -16.30
C GLY A 204 10.74 10.10 -17.41
N CYS A 205 10.17 9.40 -18.40
CA CYS A 205 9.29 9.98 -19.41
C CYS A 205 7.82 9.90 -18.95
N ASP A 206 7.23 11.05 -18.62
CA ASP A 206 5.80 11.16 -18.37
C ASP A 206 5.02 11.12 -19.69
N SER A 207 4.11 10.15 -19.81
CA SER A 207 3.24 10.00 -20.98
C SER A 207 2.08 10.99 -21.00
N GLY A 208 1.71 11.58 -19.85
CA GLY A 208 0.50 12.38 -19.67
C GLY A 208 -0.80 11.57 -19.70
N VAL A 209 -0.72 10.24 -19.75
CA VAL A 209 -1.89 9.34 -19.80
C VAL A 209 -2.24 8.91 -18.40
N LYS A 210 -3.52 9.03 -18.02
CA LYS A 210 -3.99 8.64 -16.69
C LYS A 210 -3.60 7.20 -16.37
N ASN A 211 -3.00 6.99 -15.20
CA ASN A 211 -2.67 5.66 -14.72
C ASN A 211 -3.92 5.03 -14.08
N VAL A 212 -4.57 4.14 -14.83
CA VAL A 212 -5.87 3.56 -14.43
C VAL A 212 -5.66 2.21 -13.75
N LEU A 213 -6.40 1.98 -12.66
CA LEU A 213 -6.55 0.68 -12.02
C LEU A 213 -7.47 -0.19 -12.87
N LEU A 214 -6.94 -1.29 -13.38
CA LEU A 214 -7.67 -2.22 -14.22
C LEU A 214 -8.52 -3.16 -13.37
N VAL A 215 -9.53 -3.77 -13.99
CA VAL A 215 -10.48 -4.69 -13.32
C VAL A 215 -9.78 -5.88 -12.65
N ASN A 216 -8.59 -6.25 -13.13
CA ASN A 216 -7.77 -7.32 -12.55
C ASN A 216 -6.89 -6.87 -11.37
N GLY A 217 -7.13 -5.67 -10.83
CA GLY A 217 -6.39 -5.11 -9.69
C GLY A 217 -4.99 -4.58 -10.00
N SER A 218 -4.53 -4.63 -11.26
CA SER A 218 -3.23 -4.06 -11.65
C SER A 218 -3.39 -2.62 -12.18
N LEU A 219 -2.48 -1.71 -11.82
CA LEU A 219 -2.38 -0.43 -12.54
C LEU A 219 -1.81 -0.67 -13.94
N MET A 220 -2.14 0.20 -14.90
CA MET A 220 -1.50 0.19 -16.23
C MET A 220 0.04 0.25 -16.12
N SER A 221 0.57 1.05 -15.19
CA SER A 221 2.02 1.11 -14.91
C SER A 221 2.62 -0.20 -14.39
N ASP A 222 1.84 -1.02 -13.67
CA ASP A 222 2.32 -2.31 -13.16
C ASP A 222 2.54 -3.29 -14.31
N LEU A 223 1.58 -3.37 -15.22
CA LEU A 223 1.71 -4.21 -16.42
C LEU A 223 2.87 -3.76 -17.30
N ILE A 224 3.13 -2.46 -17.41
CA ILE A 224 4.31 -1.93 -18.12
C ILE A 224 5.61 -2.31 -17.37
N SER A 225 5.61 -2.27 -16.04
CA SER A 225 6.75 -2.70 -15.23
C SER A 225 7.03 -4.20 -15.38
N GLN A 226 6.00 -5.03 -15.52
CA GLN A 226 6.14 -6.46 -15.80
C GLN A 226 6.84 -6.70 -17.16
N CYS A 227 6.57 -5.88 -18.18
CA CYS A 227 7.34 -5.93 -19.44
C CYS A 227 8.84 -5.67 -19.22
N ALA A 228 9.21 -4.90 -18.20
CA ALA A 228 10.58 -4.54 -17.86
C ALA A 228 11.31 -5.58 -16.98
N ALA A 229 10.60 -6.55 -16.40
CA ALA A 229 11.16 -7.48 -15.41
C ALA A 229 12.24 -8.43 -15.97
N ASN A 230 12.15 -8.84 -17.24
CA ASN A 230 13.16 -9.74 -17.82
C ASN A 230 13.40 -9.64 -19.36
N PRO A 231 13.46 -8.43 -19.97
CA PRO A 231 13.71 -8.32 -21.40
C PRO A 231 15.19 -8.49 -21.72
N LYS A 232 15.57 -9.61 -22.36
CA LYS A 232 16.93 -9.79 -22.93
C LYS A 232 17.35 -8.67 -23.90
N TYR A 233 16.38 -8.02 -24.54
CA TYR A 233 16.60 -6.96 -25.53
C TYR A 233 15.54 -5.86 -25.39
N HIS A 234 15.92 -4.62 -25.63
CA HIS A 234 15.00 -3.47 -25.58
C HIS A 234 13.77 -3.63 -26.49
N TRP A 235 13.93 -4.21 -27.68
CA TRP A 235 12.80 -4.44 -28.58
C TRP A 235 11.73 -5.37 -27.99
N LYS A 236 12.11 -6.33 -27.11
CA LYS A 236 11.14 -7.21 -26.44
C LYS A 236 10.29 -6.43 -25.44
N TYR A 237 10.91 -5.53 -24.68
CA TYR A 237 10.23 -4.61 -23.78
C TYR A 237 9.22 -3.75 -24.56
N VAL A 238 9.68 -3.07 -25.63
CA VAL A 238 8.82 -2.22 -26.45
C VAL A 238 7.64 -2.99 -27.05
N MET A 239 7.88 -4.21 -27.56
CA MET A 239 6.81 -5.05 -28.13
C MET A 239 5.77 -5.48 -27.09
N CYS A 240 6.21 -5.77 -25.86
CA CYS A 240 5.31 -6.06 -24.74
C CYS A 240 4.39 -4.86 -24.44
N VAL A 241 4.96 -3.64 -24.33
CA VAL A 241 4.18 -2.40 -24.11
C VAL A 241 3.24 -2.10 -25.29
N VAL A 242 3.65 -2.37 -26.53
CA VAL A 242 2.79 -2.26 -27.71
C VAL A 242 1.60 -3.22 -27.61
N GLY A 243 1.81 -4.46 -27.16
CA GLY A 243 0.74 -5.42 -26.91
C GLY A 243 -0.29 -4.92 -25.90
N LEU A 244 0.17 -4.45 -24.74
CA LEU A 244 -0.68 -3.89 -23.69
C LEU A 244 -1.52 -2.70 -24.20
N THR A 245 -0.87 -1.70 -24.78
CA THR A 245 -1.54 -0.48 -25.26
C THR A 245 -2.51 -0.75 -26.41
N ASN A 246 -2.26 -1.76 -27.27
CA ASN A 246 -3.23 -2.21 -28.26
C ASN A 246 -4.47 -2.84 -27.61
N SER A 247 -4.28 -3.65 -26.57
CA SER A 247 -5.36 -4.28 -25.81
C SER A 247 -6.22 -3.23 -25.11
N TRP A 248 -5.60 -2.29 -24.41
CA TRP A 248 -6.29 -1.19 -23.71
C TRP A 248 -7.08 -0.30 -24.68
N LYS A 249 -6.52 0.01 -25.85
CA LYS A 249 -7.23 0.75 -26.90
C LYS A 249 -8.46 -0.03 -27.40
N LYS A 250 -8.33 -1.34 -27.60
CA LYS A 250 -9.45 -2.19 -28.02
C LYS A 250 -10.54 -2.27 -26.96
N ALA A 251 -10.16 -2.24 -25.68
CA ALA A 251 -11.06 -2.21 -24.54
C ALA A 251 -11.67 -0.82 -24.26
N GLY A 252 -11.32 0.22 -25.03
CA GLY A 252 -11.82 1.58 -24.83
C GLY A 252 -11.24 2.31 -23.62
N LEU A 253 -10.16 1.79 -23.02
CA LEU A 253 -9.54 2.37 -21.82
C LEU A 253 -8.64 3.57 -22.14
N ILE A 254 -8.10 3.63 -23.36
CA ILE A 254 -7.25 4.71 -23.85
C ILE A 254 -7.57 5.04 -25.32
N SER A 255 -7.36 6.29 -25.69
CA SER A 255 -7.42 6.79 -27.06
C SER A 255 -6.16 6.41 -27.87
N ASP A 256 -6.24 6.55 -29.19
CA ASP A 256 -5.06 6.38 -30.05
C ASP A 256 -3.94 7.36 -29.68
N LYS A 257 -4.28 8.61 -29.30
CA LYS A 257 -3.31 9.62 -28.84
C LYS A 257 -2.56 9.18 -27.59
N GLU A 258 -3.28 8.66 -26.60
CA GLU A 258 -2.71 8.18 -25.33
C GLU A 258 -1.85 6.94 -25.55
N LYS A 259 -2.32 5.99 -26.36
CA LYS A 259 -1.52 4.86 -26.81
C LYS A 259 -0.18 5.29 -27.40
N PHE A 260 -0.17 6.28 -28.30
CA PHE A 260 1.09 6.78 -28.88
C PHE A 260 1.98 7.45 -27.84
N ALA A 261 1.41 8.18 -26.88
CA ALA A 261 2.19 8.83 -25.83
C ALA A 261 2.95 7.81 -24.96
N ILE A 262 2.28 6.73 -24.55
CA ILE A 262 2.89 5.62 -23.79
C ILE A 262 3.99 4.93 -24.62
N GLN A 263 3.68 4.54 -25.87
CA GLN A 263 4.63 3.85 -26.74
C GLN A 263 5.87 4.70 -27.04
N ARG A 264 5.72 6.03 -27.14
CA ARG A 264 6.83 6.98 -27.33
C ARG A 264 7.77 6.99 -26.12
N CYS A 265 7.23 6.96 -24.90
CA CYS A 265 8.04 6.88 -23.69
C CYS A 265 8.76 5.51 -23.61
N ALA A 266 8.06 4.42 -23.86
CA ALA A 266 8.66 3.07 -23.88
C ALA A 266 9.80 2.93 -24.89
N ALA A 267 9.66 3.49 -26.09
CA ALA A 267 10.70 3.45 -27.13
C ALA A 267 11.95 4.29 -26.79
N ARG A 268 11.86 5.20 -25.81
CA ARG A 268 12.99 6.04 -25.35
C ARG A 268 13.62 5.53 -24.05
N ALA A 269 12.97 4.58 -23.39
CA ALA A 269 13.41 4.02 -22.13
C ALA A 269 14.71 3.24 -22.29
N ASN A 270 15.58 3.31 -21.30
CA ASN A 270 16.80 2.53 -21.19
C ASN A 270 16.52 1.18 -20.49
N ILE A 271 15.66 0.36 -21.10
CA ILE A 271 15.20 -0.93 -20.53
C ILE A 271 15.46 -2.07 -21.53
N PRO A 272 16.23 -3.13 -21.17
CA PRO A 272 17.02 -3.24 -19.94
C PRO A 272 18.15 -2.19 -19.94
N TYR A 273 18.60 -1.81 -18.75
CA TYR A 273 19.65 -0.80 -18.60
C TYR A 273 20.90 -1.15 -19.40
N SER A 274 21.35 -0.22 -20.24
CA SER A 274 22.64 -0.29 -20.89
C SER A 274 23.44 0.99 -20.59
N PRO A 275 24.63 0.90 -19.98
CA PRO A 275 25.50 2.06 -19.75
C PRO A 275 26.01 2.64 -21.08
N TYR A 276 26.02 1.83 -22.13
CA TYR A 276 26.27 2.24 -23.50
C TYR A 276 24.92 2.54 -24.15
N LYS A 277 24.37 3.72 -23.90
CA LYS A 277 23.16 4.22 -24.58
C LYS A 277 23.45 4.24 -26.09
N LYS A 278 23.25 3.09 -26.77
CA LYS A 278 23.41 2.98 -28.22
C LYS A 278 22.27 3.80 -28.78
N THR A 279 22.60 5.03 -29.16
CA THR A 279 21.73 5.84 -29.99
C THR A 279 21.16 4.93 -31.09
N CYS A 280 19.84 5.02 -31.29
CA CYS A 280 19.05 4.18 -32.19
C CYS A 280 19.63 4.03 -33.63
N GLY A 281 20.65 4.80 -33.99
CA GLY A 281 21.30 4.79 -35.30
C GLY A 281 21.99 3.49 -35.72
N LYS A 282 22.39 2.59 -34.80
CA LYS A 282 23.23 1.43 -35.18
C LYS A 282 22.47 0.16 -35.59
N TYR A 283 21.18 0.04 -35.27
CA TYR A 283 20.41 -1.20 -35.51
C TYR A 283 19.30 -1.00 -36.53
N GLU A 284 19.24 -1.88 -37.56
CA GLU A 284 18.27 -1.79 -38.67
C GLU A 284 16.80 -1.85 -38.21
N TRP A 285 16.50 -2.61 -37.16
CA TRP A 285 15.14 -2.63 -36.60
C TRP A 285 14.76 -1.29 -35.96
N CYS A 286 15.72 -0.57 -35.37
CA CYS A 286 15.51 0.76 -34.78
C CYS A 286 15.35 1.83 -35.87
N LYS A 287 16.07 1.69 -37.00
CA LYS A 287 15.83 2.52 -38.20
C LYS A 287 14.45 2.26 -38.81
N LYS A 288 14.00 1.01 -38.88
CA LYS A 288 12.63 0.66 -39.33
C LYS A 288 11.57 1.21 -38.40
N LEU A 289 11.77 1.14 -37.08
CA LEU A 289 10.86 1.74 -36.10
C LEU A 289 10.85 3.27 -36.21
N LYS A 290 12.02 3.91 -36.32
CA LYS A 290 12.14 5.36 -36.52
C LYS A 290 11.46 5.82 -37.81
N LYS A 291 11.65 5.09 -38.91
CA LYS A 291 11.01 5.36 -40.21
C LYS A 291 9.50 5.14 -40.16
N TRP A 292 9.05 4.10 -39.46
CA TRP A 292 7.64 3.89 -39.17
C TRP A 292 7.05 5.07 -38.36
N TRP A 293 7.76 5.54 -37.33
CA TRP A 293 7.38 6.69 -36.49
C TRP A 293 7.36 8.03 -37.24
N GLU A 294 8.35 8.30 -38.11
CA GLU A 294 8.38 9.52 -38.94
C GLU A 294 7.25 9.54 -39.97
N ASN A 295 6.92 8.39 -40.56
CA ASN A 295 5.78 8.28 -41.47
C ASN A 295 4.42 8.39 -40.77
N TYR A 296 4.33 8.01 -39.49
CA TYR A 296 3.09 8.08 -38.72
C TYR A 296 2.83 9.48 -38.14
N LYS A 297 3.88 10.28 -37.89
CA LYS A 297 3.76 11.68 -37.43
C LYS A 297 3.15 12.64 -38.46
N ASN A 298 3.19 12.26 -39.74
CA ASN A 298 2.70 13.04 -40.87
C ASN A 298 1.30 12.58 -41.33
N ARG A 299 0.62 11.78 -40.52
CA ARG A 299 -0.78 11.36 -40.68
C ARG A 299 -1.57 11.80 -39.46
#